data_AF-A0A5E4IFP2-F1
#
_entry.id   AF-A0A5E4IFP2-F1
#
_cell.length_a   1.000
_cell.length_b   1.000
_cell.length_c   1.000
_cell.angle_alpha   90.00
_cell.angle_beta   90.00
_cell.angle_gamma   90.00
#
_symmetry.space_group_name_H-M   'P 1'
#
loop_
_entity.id
_entity.type
_entity.pdbx_description
1 polymer ?
#
loop_
_entity_poly.entity_id
_entity_poly.type
_entity_poly.pdbx_seq_one_letter_code
_entity_poly.pdbx_strand_id
1 'polypeptide(L)' 'MKRDDSVYLKHILDAISLIEEYVHGVSLEQFEQTKLIQDGVIRELEIIGERLQEISQMISAKVTQKHCGNRLLA' A
#
# COMPACT_ATOMS: atom_id res chain seq x y z
N MET A 1 18.25 14.04 -0.01
CA MET A 1 17.02 13.75 -0.76
C MET A 1 15.90 13.50 0.24
N LYS A 2 14.90 14.38 0.37
CA LYS A 2 13.70 14.06 1.18
C LYS A 2 12.99 12.93 0.44
N ARG A 3 12.82 11.78 1.09
CA ARG A 3 11.94 10.72 0.57
C ARG A 3 10.55 11.32 0.53
N ASP A 4 9.99 11.41 -0.66
CA ASP A 4 8.66 11.96 -0.86
C ASP A 4 7.66 10.83 -0.60
N ASP A 5 7.05 10.85 0.59
CA ASP A 5 6.04 9.89 1.02
C ASP A 5 4.86 9.83 0.01
N SER A 6 4.73 10.84 -0.86
CA SER A 6 3.77 10.91 -1.97
C SER A 6 3.90 9.77 -2.99
N VAL A 7 5.11 9.21 -3.17
CA VAL A 7 5.34 8.13 -4.14
C VAL A 7 4.63 6.84 -3.71
N TYR A 8 4.71 6.47 -2.43
CA TYR A 8 4.04 5.27 -1.92
C TYR A 8 2.52 5.39 -2.03
N LEU A 9 1.98 6.56 -1.69
CA LEU A 9 0.55 6.82 -1.80
C LEU A 9 0.08 6.80 -3.26
N LYS A 10 0.88 7.31 -4.19
CA LYS A 10 0.57 7.23 -5.61
C LYS A 10 0.46 5.79 -6.10
N HIS A 11 1.40 4.93 -5.71
CA HIS A 11 1.37 3.52 -6.09
C HIS A 11 0.14 2.79 -5.55
N ILE A 12 -0.29 3.12 -4.33
CA ILE A 12 -1.53 2.58 -3.75
C ILE A 12 -2.76 3.06 -4.55
N LEU A 13 -2.81 4.34 -4.92
CA LEU A 13 -3.91 4.87 -5.72
C LEU A 13 -3.96 4.24 -7.12
N ASP A 14 -2.81 4.10 -7.78
CA ASP A 14 -2.71 3.46 -9.09
C ASP A 14 -3.21 2.01 -9.04
N ALA A 15 -2.84 1.24 -8.00
CA ALA A 15 -3.31 -0.13 -7.79
C ALA A 15 -4.81 -0.20 -7.53
N ILE A 16 -5.37 0.72 -6.74
CA ILE A 16 -6.83 0.79 -6.51
C ILE A 16 -7.57 1.08 -7.83
N SER A 17 -7.09 2.05 -8.62
CA SER A 17 -7.70 2.37 -9.92
C SER A 17 -7.69 1.18 -10.88
N LEU A 18 -6.62 0.38 -10.90
CA LEU A 18 -6.57 -0.85 -11.70
C LEU A 18 -7.56 -1.91 -11.22
N ILE A 19 -7.72 -2.09 -9.90
CA ILE A 19 -8.73 -2.99 -9.34
C ILE A 19 -10.13 -2.55 -9.79
N GLU A 20 -10.44 -1.26 -9.67
CA GLU A 20 -11.72 -0.70 -10.11
C GLU A 20 -11.96 -0.94 -11.60
N GLU A 21 -10.95 -0.75 -12.45
CA GLU A 21 -11.03 -1.04 -13.89
C GLU A 21 -11.28 -2.52 -14.18
N TYR A 22 -10.56 -3.43 -13.51
CA TYR A 22 -10.69 -4.88 -13.71
C TYR A 22 -12.07 -5.41 -13.34
N VAL A 23 -12.72 -4.84 -12.32
CA VAL A 23 -14.04 -5.30 -11.85
C VAL A 23 -15.20 -4.49 -12.45
N HIS A 24 -14.92 -3.40 -13.15
CA HIS A 24 -15.95 -2.54 -13.70
C HIS A 24 -16.82 -3.27 -14.74
N GLY A 25 -18.12 -3.39 -14.44
CA GLY A 25 -19.07 -4.08 -15.31
C GLY A 25 -18.95 -5.61 -15.32
N VAL A 26 -18.10 -6.18 -14.45
CA VAL A 26 -17.94 -7.63 -14.29
C VAL A 26 -18.94 -8.12 -13.24
N SER A 27 -19.81 -9.07 -13.61
CA SER A 27 -20.71 -9.70 -12.65
C SER A 27 -19.95 -10.62 -11.69
N LEU A 28 -20.54 -10.96 -10.54
CA LEU A 28 -19.93 -11.91 -9.61
C LEU A 28 -19.63 -13.26 -10.27
N GLU A 29 -20.58 -13.79 -11.05
CA GLU A 29 -20.39 -15.07 -11.76
C GLU A 29 -19.24 -15.00 -12.76
N GLN A 30 -19.15 -13.90 -13.53
CA GLN A 30 -18.05 -13.70 -14.48
C GLN A 30 -16.71 -13.57 -13.76
N PHE A 31 -16.67 -12.88 -12.63
CA PHE A 31 -15.49 -12.75 -11.80
C PHE A 31 -15.03 -14.12 -11.29
N GLU A 32 -15.95 -14.93 -10.73
CA GLU A 32 -15.66 -16.27 -10.19
C GLU A 32 -15.16 -17.25 -11.26
N GLN A 33 -15.64 -17.12 -12.50
CA GLN A 33 -15.22 -17.95 -13.62
C GLN A 33 -13.94 -17.45 -14.32
N THR A 34 -13.54 -16.19 -14.10
CA THR A 34 -12.40 -15.58 -14.82
C THR A 34 -11.18 -15.47 -13.92
N LYS A 35 -10.31 -16.49 -13.95
CA LYS A 35 -9.08 -16.52 -13.16
C LYS A 35 -8.14 -15.34 -13.43
N LEU A 36 -8.06 -14.89 -14.67
CA LEU A 36 -7.21 -13.74 -15.03
C LEU A 36 -7.58 -12.46 -14.27
N ILE A 37 -8.89 -12.18 -14.12
CA ILE A 37 -9.36 -11.00 -13.39
C ILE A 37 -9.09 -11.18 -11.89
N GLN A 38 -9.33 -12.38 -11.34
CA GLN A 38 -9.01 -12.69 -9.95
C GLN A 38 -7.52 -12.49 -9.65
N ASP A 39 -6.65 -13.06 -10.48
CA ASP A 39 -5.19 -12.99 -10.32
C ASP A 39 -4.71 -11.54 -10.43
N GLY A 40 -5.30 -10.75 -11.35
CA GLY A 40 -5.05 -9.31 -11.46
C GLY A 40 -5.43 -8.53 -10.19
N VAL A 41 -6.63 -8.76 -9.65
CA VAL A 41 -7.07 -8.10 -8.40
C VAL A 41 -6.19 -8.52 -7.22
N ILE A 42 -5.85 -9.81 -7.10
CA ILE A 42 -4.96 -10.32 -6.05
C ILE A 42 -3.60 -9.64 -6.13
N ARG A 43 -3.04 -9.51 -7.34
CA ARG A 43 -1.74 -8.88 -7.56
C ARG A 43 -1.73 -7.41 -7.12
N GLU A 44 -2.75 -6.63 -7.48
CA GLU A 44 -2.83 -5.23 -7.06
C GLU A 44 -3.00 -5.09 -5.54
N LEU A 45 -3.73 -6.02 -4.90
CA LEU A 45 -3.82 -6.08 -3.43
C LEU A 45 -2.47 -6.40 -2.77
N GLU A 46 -1.65 -7.29 -3.35
CA GLU A 46 -0.28 -7.54 -2.87
C GLU A 46 0.59 -6.28 -2.93
N ILE A 47 0.51 -5.53 -4.03
CA ILE A 47 1.25 -4.27 -4.21
C ILE A 47 0.85 -3.27 -3.13
N ILE A 48 -0.45 -3.10 -2.88
CA ILE A 48 -0.96 -2.24 -1.81
C ILE A 48 -0.39 -2.69 -0.45
N GLY A 49 -0.45 -3.99 -0.16
CA GLY A 49 0.06 -4.58 1.09
C GLY A 49 1.55 -4.30 1.32
N GLU A 50 2.37 -4.46 0.28
CA GLU A 50 3.80 -4.17 0.35
C GLU A 50 4.07 -2.69 0.69
N ARG A 51 3.36 -1.75 0.02
CA ARG A 51 3.53 -0.32 0.30
C ARG A 51 3.06 0.07 1.70
N LEU A 52 2.00 -0.54 2.21
CA LEU A 52 1.53 -0.31 3.59
C LEU A 52 2.56 -0.76 4.64
N GLN A 53 3.26 -1.87 4.38
CA GLN A 53 4.34 -2.34 5.26
C GLN A 53 5.50 -1.34 5.32
N GLU A 54 5.91 -0.79 4.16
CA GLU A 54 6.95 0.23 4.08
C GLU A 54 6.55 1.51 4.81
N ILE A 55 5.31 1.99 4.61
CA ILE A 55 4.78 3.16 5.33
C ILE A 55 4.78 2.92 6.84
N SER A 56 4.35 1.74 7.30
CA SER A 56 4.33 1.38 8.72
C SER A 56 5.73 1.40 9.35
N GLN A 57 6.73 0.87 8.64
CA GLN A 57 8.14 0.95 9.07
C GLN A 57 8.63 2.39 9.15
N MET A 58 8.29 3.22 8.17
CA MET A 58 8.64 4.64 8.16
C MET A 58 8.02 5.40 9.33
N ILE A 59 6.75 5.16 9.64
CA ILE A 59 6.06 5.79 10.77
C ILE A 59 6.67 5.30 12.08
N SER A 60 6.88 3.99 12.24
CA SER A 60 7.47 3.40 13.45
C SER A 60 8.88 3.95 13.72
N ALA A 61 9.71 4.11 12.69
CA ALA A 61 11.04 4.70 12.82
C ALA A 61 10.99 6.17 13.25
N LYS A 62 10.04 6.96 12.73
CA LYS A 62 9.85 8.38 13.11
C LYS A 62 9.40 8.53 14.57
N VAL A 63 8.57 7.61 15.09
CA VAL A 63 8.09 7.65 16.49
C VAL A 63 9.22 7.32 17.48
N THR A 64 10.09 6.36 17.16
CA THR A 64 11.19 5.95 18.04
C THR A 64 12.27 7.03 18.18
N GLN A 65 12.54 7.82 17.13
CA GLN A 65 13.53 8.90 17.19
C GLN A 65 13.10 10.08 18.10
N LYS A 66 11.82 10.20 18.45
CA LYS A 66 11.33 11.26 19.34
C LYS A 66 11.60 10.99 20.83
N HIS A 67 12.00 9.76 21.21
CA HIS A 67 12.23 9.36 22.60
C HIS A 67 13.71 9.28 23.03
N CYS A 68 14.68 9.47 22.12
CA CYS A 68 16.11 9.45 22.47
C CYS A 68 16.69 10.87 22.65
N GLY A 69 15.91 11.77 23.24
CA GLY A 69 16.23 13.19 23.42
C GLY A 69 16.04 13.70 24.84
N ASN A 70 16.21 12.86 25.86
CA ASN A 70 16.36 13.30 27.25
C ASN A 70 17.22 12.30 28.03
N ARG A 71 18.51 12.29 27.71
CA ARG A 71 19.54 11.85 28.66
C ARG A 71 20.41 13.06 28.96
N LEU A 72 19.80 14.06 29.60
CA LEU A 72 20.57 15.10 30.27
C LEU A 72 21.24 14.44 31.47
N LEU A 73 22.57 14.54 31.46
CA LEU A 73 23.45 14.25 32.57
C LEU A 73 22.91 14.90 33.86
N ALA A 74 22.71 14.07 34.87
CA ALA A 74 22.75 14.45 36.28
C ALA A 74 23.29 13.24 37.06
#